data_AF-A0AAE3ENE4-F1
#
_entry.id   AF-A0AAE3ENE4-F1
#
_cell.length_a   1.000
_cell.length_b   1.000
_cell.length_c   1.000
_cell.angle_alpha   90.00
_cell.angle_beta   90.00
_cell.angle_gamma   90.00
#
_symmetry.space_group_name_H-M   'P 1'
#
loop_
_entity.id
_entity.type
_entity.pdbx_description
1 polymer ?
#
loop_
_entity_poly.entity_id
_entity_poly.type
_entity_poly.pdbx_seq_one_letter_code
_entity_poly.pdbx_strand_id
1 'polypeptide(L)'
;MSSKNKIPVFPNLFRTSTICNLYKSIEYFNLKVSNAIVNKDFKTNKNTIYSHRLVPEYFKLNLRDTSFKTKIIPECNWGYSILLNPSDSIDGFMQRQFNSKKRNIFTRYVNRLETCFDVEYRMFYGNISETDYNFIMQSLYNMIVARFKERNELHKNLHEWDYLLENTFSGIINKKASLFVIYNKDEPIEISLNYHFDKVLFSYLSSYNIDYSKFGLGHIEIYKQTEWCAINGYILFEMGVGGMDYKRRWSNNIYRYNHYVVYNKQSFKLRLLITKIQLKEYLKSKKVNEVYPKIKAFFKKEDIQQNSIFISKITPISLLKTNDYEKIEDNSHLKKHINNFLYTTKNHINDICIYKNEHYYIIKGKEEFQKIKFNQ
;
A
#
# COMPACT_ATOMS: atom_id res chain seq x y z
N MET A 1 -23.85 -22.05 0.52
CA MET A 1 -22.63 -21.95 -0.31
C MET A 1 -21.46 -21.96 0.64
N SER A 2 -20.62 -23.00 0.62
CA SER A 2 -19.43 -23.01 1.47
C SER A 2 -18.49 -21.86 1.08
N SER A 3 -17.70 -21.39 2.05
CA SER A 3 -16.69 -20.33 1.90
C SER A 3 -15.70 -20.56 0.74
N LYS A 4 -15.60 -21.79 0.22
CA LYS A 4 -14.71 -22.18 -0.90
C LYS A 4 -15.00 -21.47 -2.24
N ASN A 5 -16.14 -20.79 -2.41
CA ASN A 5 -16.55 -20.21 -3.70
C ASN A 5 -16.56 -18.67 -3.76
N LYS A 6 -15.94 -17.98 -2.79
CA LYS A 6 -15.75 -16.52 -2.83
C LYS A 6 -14.27 -16.21 -2.76
N ILE A 7 -13.60 -16.20 -3.91
CA ILE A 7 -12.20 -15.81 -4.00
C ILE A 7 -12.19 -14.31 -4.33
N PRO A 8 -11.75 -13.42 -3.41
CA PRO A 8 -11.43 -12.04 -3.81
C PRO A 8 -10.33 -12.11 -4.88
N VAL A 9 -10.58 -11.50 -6.03
CA VAL A 9 -9.68 -11.58 -7.18
C VAL A 9 -8.29 -11.02 -6.85
N PHE A 10 -8.22 -10.06 -5.96
CA PHE A 10 -7.00 -9.30 -5.74
C PHE A 10 -6.47 -9.60 -4.34
N PRO A 11 -5.30 -10.24 -4.17
CA PRO A 11 -4.28 -10.69 -5.14
C PRO A 11 -4.36 -12.19 -5.52
N ASN A 12 -5.30 -12.95 -4.96
CA ASN A 12 -5.35 -14.42 -5.08
C ASN A 12 -5.80 -14.95 -6.46
N LEU A 13 -6.31 -14.12 -7.37
CA LEU A 13 -6.87 -14.59 -8.65
C LEU A 13 -5.83 -15.26 -9.52
N PHE A 14 -4.68 -14.64 -9.74
CA PHE A 14 -3.81 -15.04 -10.86
C PHE A 14 -3.01 -16.33 -10.60
N ARG A 15 -3.24 -16.98 -9.45
CA ARG A 15 -2.39 -18.08 -8.98
C ARG A 15 -3.13 -19.23 -8.33
N THR A 16 -4.45 -19.14 -8.23
CA THR A 16 -5.22 -20.32 -7.81
C THR A 16 -5.23 -21.34 -8.94
N SER A 17 -5.07 -22.62 -8.59
CA SER A 17 -5.18 -23.72 -9.54
C SER A 17 -6.50 -23.65 -10.33
N THR A 18 -7.59 -23.20 -9.70
CA THR A 18 -8.88 -22.94 -10.33
C THR A 18 -8.79 -21.98 -11.51
N ILE A 19 -8.06 -20.86 -11.40
CA ILE A 19 -7.95 -19.86 -12.47
C ILE A 19 -7.08 -20.36 -13.62
N CYS A 20 -5.94 -20.98 -13.30
CA CYS A 20 -5.05 -21.56 -14.31
C CYS A 20 -5.73 -22.66 -15.13
N ASN A 21 -6.62 -23.43 -14.50
CA ASN A 21 -7.35 -24.51 -15.18
C ASN A 21 -8.58 -23.99 -15.93
N LEU A 22 -9.33 -23.04 -15.37
CA LEU A 22 -10.55 -22.50 -15.99
C LEU A 22 -10.25 -21.61 -17.21
N TYR A 23 -9.20 -20.80 -17.12
CA TYR A 23 -8.85 -19.82 -18.15
C TYR A 23 -7.60 -20.26 -18.91
N LYS A 24 -7.68 -20.29 -20.24
CA LYS A 24 -6.55 -20.57 -21.13
C LYS A 24 -5.53 -19.43 -21.14
N SER A 25 -6.01 -18.18 -21.13
CA SER A 25 -5.16 -17.00 -21.18
C SER A 25 -5.83 -15.78 -20.58
N ILE A 26 -5.01 -14.84 -20.15
CA ILE A 26 -5.40 -13.53 -19.65
C ILE A 26 -4.80 -12.50 -20.59
N GLU A 27 -5.65 -11.62 -21.13
CA GLU A 27 -5.25 -10.52 -22.01
C GLU A 27 -5.42 -9.19 -21.28
N TYR A 28 -4.46 -8.28 -21.46
CA TYR A 28 -4.48 -6.91 -20.91
C TYR A 28 -3.49 -6.02 -21.64
N PHE A 29 -3.84 -4.76 -21.91
CA PHE A 29 -2.95 -3.80 -22.60
C PHE A 29 -2.21 -4.37 -23.83
N ASN A 30 -2.91 -5.13 -24.68
CA ASN A 30 -2.37 -5.85 -25.85
C ASN A 30 -1.33 -6.95 -25.55
N LEU A 31 -1.10 -7.28 -24.28
CA LEU A 31 -0.34 -8.45 -23.84
C LEU A 31 -1.27 -9.63 -23.62
N LYS A 32 -0.70 -10.83 -23.74
CA LYS A 32 -1.39 -12.09 -23.53
C LYS A 32 -0.52 -13.05 -22.75
N VAL A 33 -0.99 -13.41 -21.55
CA VAL A 33 -0.35 -14.40 -20.69
C VAL A 33 -1.13 -15.70 -20.80
N SER A 34 -0.45 -16.78 -21.22
CA SER A 34 -1.04 -18.11 -21.31
C SER A 34 -0.88 -18.85 -19.98
N ASN A 35 -1.96 -19.49 -19.52
CA ASN A 35 -1.91 -20.33 -18.33
C ASN A 35 -1.52 -21.76 -18.70
N ALA A 36 -0.49 -22.28 -18.03
CA ALA A 36 -0.20 -23.71 -18.06
C ALA A 36 -1.29 -24.51 -17.32
N ILE A 37 -1.58 -25.72 -17.79
CA ILE A 37 -2.48 -26.64 -17.06
C ILE A 37 -1.72 -27.11 -15.83
N VAL A 38 -2.20 -26.76 -14.65
CA VAL A 38 -1.55 -27.13 -13.37
C VAL A 38 -2.00 -28.53 -12.92
N ASN A 39 -3.22 -28.95 -13.30
CA ASN A 39 -3.74 -30.28 -12.99
C ASN A 39 -4.52 -30.85 -14.18
N LYS A 40 -3.99 -31.92 -14.81
CA LYS A 40 -4.62 -32.61 -15.94
C LYS A 40 -5.94 -33.31 -15.57
N ASP A 41 -6.12 -33.65 -14.29
CA ASP A 41 -7.33 -34.26 -13.75
C ASP A 41 -8.37 -33.25 -13.27
N PHE A 42 -8.11 -31.94 -13.44
CA PHE A 42 -9.08 -30.90 -13.10
C PHE A 42 -10.29 -30.98 -14.04
N LYS A 43 -11.32 -31.70 -13.62
CA LYS A 43 -12.61 -31.74 -14.31
C LYS A 43 -13.45 -30.57 -13.82
N THR A 44 -13.66 -29.58 -14.70
CA THR A 44 -14.70 -28.56 -14.48
C THR A 44 -16.06 -29.25 -14.47
N ASN A 45 -16.66 -29.40 -13.29
CA ASN A 45 -18.01 -29.95 -13.19
C ASN A 45 -18.99 -28.99 -13.91
N LYS A 46 -19.75 -29.51 -14.88
CA LYS A 46 -20.69 -28.74 -15.71
C LYS A 46 -21.78 -28.05 -14.88
N ASN A 47 -22.04 -28.48 -13.65
CA ASN A 47 -23.01 -27.84 -12.77
C ASN A 47 -22.39 -26.76 -11.85
N THR A 48 -21.08 -26.55 -11.93
CA THR A 48 -20.37 -25.56 -11.10
C THR A 48 -20.54 -24.14 -11.65
N ILE A 49 -20.77 -23.20 -10.74
CA ILE A 49 -20.77 -21.76 -11.01
C ILE A 49 -19.52 -21.17 -10.36
N TYR A 50 -18.66 -20.55 -11.17
CA TYR A 50 -17.51 -19.80 -10.68
C TYR A 50 -17.85 -18.32 -10.60
N SER A 51 -17.36 -17.66 -9.55
CA SER A 51 -17.75 -16.29 -9.19
C SER A 51 -16.50 -15.51 -8.81
N HIS A 52 -16.06 -14.61 -9.67
CA HIS A 52 -14.84 -13.82 -9.52
C HIS A 52 -15.20 -12.34 -9.41
N ARG A 53 -14.93 -11.75 -8.24
CA ARG A 53 -15.26 -10.35 -7.93
C ARG A 53 -13.99 -9.52 -7.85
N LEU A 54 -14.03 -8.28 -8.33
CA LEU A 54 -12.89 -7.38 -8.46
C LEU A 54 -11.94 -7.78 -9.61
N VAL A 55 -12.49 -8.19 -10.76
CA VAL A 55 -11.70 -8.33 -11.99
C VAL A 55 -11.54 -6.94 -12.64
N PRO A 56 -10.33 -6.39 -12.78
CA PRO A 56 -10.13 -5.14 -13.51
C PRO A 56 -10.75 -5.16 -14.91
N GLU A 57 -11.38 -4.06 -15.30
CA GLU A 57 -12.00 -3.90 -16.62
C GLU A 57 -11.02 -4.07 -17.78
N TYR A 58 -9.74 -3.74 -17.59
CA TYR A 58 -8.71 -3.94 -18.59
C TYR A 58 -8.29 -5.41 -18.78
N PHE A 59 -8.68 -6.32 -17.88
CA PHE A 59 -8.41 -7.74 -18.03
C PHE A 59 -9.53 -8.42 -18.82
N LYS A 60 -9.11 -9.22 -19.80
CA LYS A 60 -9.97 -10.16 -20.52
C LYS A 60 -9.54 -11.59 -20.21
N LEU A 61 -10.43 -12.32 -19.54
CA LEU A 61 -10.20 -13.71 -19.13
C LEU A 61 -10.77 -14.66 -20.20
N ASN A 62 -9.90 -15.43 -20.86
CA ASN A 62 -10.29 -16.32 -21.95
C ASN A 62 -10.47 -17.75 -21.43
N LEU A 63 -11.68 -18.28 -21.52
CA LEU A 63 -12.00 -19.63 -21.05
C LEU A 63 -11.26 -20.70 -21.86
N ARG A 64 -10.89 -21.79 -21.19
CA ARG A 64 -10.33 -22.98 -21.85
C ARG A 64 -11.42 -23.84 -22.50
N ASP A 65 -12.53 -24.04 -21.80
CA ASP A 65 -13.71 -24.77 -22.27
C ASP A 65 -14.79 -23.78 -22.74
N THR A 66 -15.10 -23.80 -24.04
CA THR A 66 -16.08 -22.92 -24.69
C THR A 66 -17.53 -23.29 -24.39
N SER A 67 -17.78 -24.45 -23.77
CA SER A 67 -19.12 -24.82 -23.29
C SER A 67 -19.55 -24.00 -22.06
N PHE A 68 -18.59 -23.36 -21.37
CA PHE A 68 -18.88 -22.37 -20.34
C PHE A 68 -19.15 -21.00 -20.95
N LYS A 69 -20.06 -20.27 -20.32
CA LYS A 69 -20.42 -18.88 -20.63
C LYS A 69 -20.01 -18.00 -19.46
N THR A 70 -19.70 -16.74 -19.77
CA THR A 70 -19.37 -15.73 -18.77
C THR A 70 -20.42 -14.62 -18.79
N LYS A 71 -21.02 -14.34 -17.64
CA LYS A 71 -21.78 -13.11 -17.41
C LYS A 71 -20.88 -12.11 -16.68
N ILE A 72 -20.67 -10.95 -17.29
CA ILE A 72 -19.91 -9.84 -16.70
C ILE A 72 -20.91 -8.85 -16.10
N ILE A 73 -20.71 -8.45 -14.85
CA ILE A 73 -21.53 -7.49 -14.13
C ILE A 73 -20.60 -6.36 -13.63
N PRO A 74 -20.75 -5.10 -14.10
CA PRO A 74 -19.95 -3.99 -13.62
C PRO A 74 -20.13 -3.73 -12.12
N GLU A 75 -19.04 -3.52 -11.41
CA GLU A 75 -19.04 -3.15 -10.00
C GLU A 75 -18.97 -1.64 -9.82
N CYS A 76 -19.46 -1.13 -8.68
CA CYS A 76 -19.31 0.28 -8.30
C CYS A 76 -17.95 0.59 -7.67
N ASN A 77 -17.05 -0.39 -7.61
CA ASN A 77 -15.69 -0.25 -7.12
C ASN A 77 -14.79 0.31 -8.23
N TRP A 78 -13.96 1.29 -7.87
CA TRP A 78 -12.95 1.88 -8.75
C TRP A 78 -11.56 1.38 -8.37
N GLY A 79 -10.76 1.08 -9.39
CA GLY A 79 -9.34 0.75 -9.30
C GLY A 79 -8.47 1.90 -9.80
N TYR A 80 -7.22 1.88 -9.35
CA TYR A 80 -6.28 2.99 -9.49
C TYR A 80 -4.90 2.41 -9.75
N SER A 81 -4.31 2.78 -10.88
CA SER A 81 -3.00 2.29 -11.29
C SER A 81 -2.20 3.33 -12.05
N ILE A 82 -0.88 3.13 -12.02
CA ILE A 82 0.08 3.81 -12.85
C ILE A 82 0.38 2.90 -14.04
N LEU A 83 -0.03 3.33 -15.23
CA LEU A 83 0.29 2.72 -16.51
C LEU A 83 1.53 3.40 -17.09
N LEU A 84 2.59 2.62 -17.25
CA LEU A 84 3.86 3.05 -17.84
C LEU A 84 3.87 2.72 -19.34
N ASN A 85 4.51 3.59 -20.10
CA ASN A 85 4.91 3.27 -21.47
C ASN A 85 6.12 2.32 -21.42
N PRO A 86 6.33 1.46 -22.43
CA PRO A 86 7.46 0.52 -22.46
C PRO A 86 8.86 1.15 -22.31
N SER A 87 9.01 2.44 -22.65
CA SER A 87 10.26 3.18 -22.57
C SER A 87 10.27 4.26 -21.49
N ASP A 88 9.30 4.26 -20.57
CA ASP A 88 9.28 5.25 -19.49
C ASP A 88 10.46 5.04 -18.54
N SER A 89 11.11 6.14 -18.18
CA SER A 89 11.81 6.28 -16.89
C SER A 89 10.85 6.87 -15.85
N ILE A 90 11.25 6.88 -14.58
CA ILE A 90 10.49 7.62 -13.56
C ILE A 90 10.32 9.08 -13.95
N ASP A 91 11.38 9.74 -14.45
CA ASP A 91 11.30 11.14 -14.88
C ASP A 91 10.37 11.32 -16.09
N GLY A 92 10.41 10.39 -17.05
CA GLY A 92 9.51 10.39 -18.21
C GLY A 92 8.04 10.29 -17.77
N PHE A 93 7.73 9.35 -16.88
CA PHE A 93 6.38 9.26 -16.30
C PHE A 93 5.99 10.54 -15.56
N MET A 94 6.87 11.06 -14.70
CA MET A 94 6.59 12.25 -13.89
C MET A 94 6.32 13.48 -14.76
N GLN A 95 7.07 13.67 -15.84
CA GLN A 95 6.89 14.76 -16.81
C GLN A 95 5.54 14.68 -17.52
N ARG A 96 5.11 13.49 -17.93
CA ARG A 96 3.82 13.28 -18.61
C ARG A 96 2.63 13.43 -17.65
N GLN A 97 2.75 12.92 -16.44
CA GLN A 97 1.64 12.84 -15.49
C GLN A 97 1.42 14.13 -14.69
N PHE A 98 2.49 14.89 -14.42
CA PHE A 98 2.44 15.99 -13.46
C PHE A 98 3.00 17.29 -14.04
N ASN A 99 2.39 18.41 -13.65
CA ASN A 99 2.99 19.73 -13.85
C ASN A 99 4.24 19.94 -12.99
N SER A 100 5.05 20.95 -13.34
CA SER A 100 6.33 21.23 -12.68
C SER A 100 6.21 21.41 -11.16
N LYS A 101 5.14 22.05 -10.69
CA LYS A 101 4.89 22.25 -9.26
C LYS A 101 4.71 20.93 -8.52
N LYS A 102 3.89 20.01 -9.04
CA LYS A 102 3.65 18.69 -8.44
C LYS A 102 4.89 17.81 -8.50
N ARG A 103 5.62 17.80 -9.62
CA ARG A 103 6.90 17.08 -9.75
C ARG A 103 7.87 17.49 -8.65
N ASN A 104 8.05 18.80 -8.49
CA ASN A 104 8.93 19.35 -7.45
C ASN A 104 8.51 18.98 -6.02
N ILE A 105 7.21 18.75 -5.76
CA ILE A 105 6.74 18.29 -4.44
C ILE A 105 7.17 16.85 -4.20
N PHE A 106 6.95 15.96 -5.17
CA PHE A 106 7.27 14.53 -5.00
C PHE A 106 8.78 14.29 -4.95
N THR A 107 9.55 14.91 -5.85
CA THR A 107 11.02 14.85 -5.80
C THR A 107 11.56 15.45 -4.50
N ARG A 108 10.94 16.50 -3.96
CA ARG A 108 11.34 17.05 -2.66
C ARG A 108 11.18 16.05 -1.52
N TYR A 109 10.13 15.22 -1.50
CA TYR A 109 9.99 14.22 -0.44
C TYR A 109 11.16 13.24 -0.46
N VAL A 110 11.51 12.72 -1.64
CA VAL A 110 12.68 11.84 -1.85
C VAL A 110 13.96 12.54 -1.38
N ASN A 111 14.27 13.69 -1.96
CA ASN A 111 15.51 14.41 -1.66
C ASN A 111 15.59 14.81 -0.18
N ARG A 112 14.47 15.19 0.45
CA ARG A 112 14.46 15.58 1.86
C ARG A 112 14.76 14.39 2.77
N LEU A 113 14.22 13.21 2.47
CA LEU A 113 14.51 12.01 3.23
C LEU A 113 15.99 11.65 3.11
N GLU A 114 16.51 11.60 1.87
CA GLU A 114 17.92 11.28 1.57
C GLU A 114 18.91 12.34 2.12
N THR A 115 18.49 13.60 2.26
CA THR A 115 19.31 14.65 2.89
C THR A 115 19.40 14.47 4.41
N CYS A 116 18.34 13.96 5.03
CA CYS A 116 18.23 13.92 6.50
C CYS A 116 18.70 12.59 7.11
N PHE A 117 18.76 11.52 6.32
CA PHE A 117 19.03 10.17 6.80
C PHE A 117 19.89 9.38 5.82
N ASP A 118 20.53 8.33 6.33
CA ASP A 118 21.24 7.33 5.53
C ASP A 118 20.22 6.33 4.97
N VAL A 119 19.59 6.69 3.84
CA VAL A 119 18.46 5.95 3.28
C VAL A 119 18.92 4.87 2.31
N GLU A 120 18.31 3.68 2.41
CA GLU A 120 18.43 2.63 1.40
C GLU A 120 17.07 2.14 0.92
N TYR A 121 16.94 1.88 -0.37
CA TYR A 121 15.74 1.31 -0.99
C TYR A 121 16.03 -0.12 -1.44
N ARG A 122 15.31 -1.11 -0.90
CA ARG A 122 15.48 -2.53 -1.29
C ARG A 122 14.19 -3.13 -1.81
N MET A 123 14.30 -3.89 -2.90
CA MET A 123 13.23 -4.76 -3.41
C MET A 123 13.66 -6.22 -3.24
N PHE A 124 13.09 -6.91 -2.25
CA PHE A 124 13.31 -8.34 -2.05
C PHE A 124 12.43 -9.13 -3.02
N TYR A 125 13.01 -9.63 -4.10
CA TYR A 125 12.32 -10.33 -5.18
C TYR A 125 13.16 -11.50 -5.70
N GLY A 126 12.76 -12.74 -5.40
CA GLY A 126 13.50 -13.95 -5.74
C GLY A 126 14.62 -14.33 -4.75
N ASN A 127 15.00 -13.43 -3.84
CA ASN A 127 16.02 -13.68 -2.83
C ASN A 127 15.72 -12.88 -1.54
N ILE A 128 15.69 -13.58 -0.41
CA ILE A 128 15.58 -13.01 0.94
C ILE A 128 15.96 -14.11 1.94
N SER A 129 16.69 -13.77 3.01
CA SER A 129 16.94 -14.72 4.09
C SER A 129 15.69 -14.88 4.96
N GLU A 130 15.53 -16.02 5.62
CA GLU A 130 14.40 -16.23 6.55
C GLU A 130 14.45 -15.24 7.74
N THR A 131 15.66 -14.92 8.20
CA THR A 131 15.90 -13.93 9.26
C THR A 131 15.46 -12.53 8.84
N ASP A 132 15.85 -12.08 7.65
CA ASP A 132 15.44 -10.76 7.14
C ASP A 132 13.93 -10.71 6.88
N TYR A 133 13.38 -11.79 6.33
CA TYR A 133 11.95 -11.91 6.08
C TYR A 133 11.13 -11.74 7.37
N ASN A 134 11.48 -12.50 8.41
CA ASN A 134 10.79 -12.44 9.71
C ASN A 134 10.93 -11.05 10.34
N PHE A 135 12.13 -10.45 10.28
CA PHE A 135 12.37 -9.10 10.78
C PHE A 135 11.54 -8.03 10.07
N ILE A 136 11.52 -8.04 8.73
CA ILE A 136 10.76 -7.08 7.92
C ILE A 136 9.26 -7.28 8.15
N MET A 137 8.75 -8.51 8.11
CA MET A 137 7.32 -8.75 8.33
C MET A 137 6.89 -8.33 9.74
N GLN A 138 7.68 -8.64 10.77
CA GLN A 138 7.40 -8.16 12.14
C GLN A 138 7.41 -6.63 12.22
N SER A 139 8.33 -5.97 11.53
CA SER A 139 8.38 -4.51 11.45
C SER A 139 7.13 -3.94 10.76
N LEU A 140 6.68 -4.55 9.66
CA LEU A 140 5.44 -4.16 8.97
C LEU A 140 4.23 -4.32 9.90
N TYR A 141 4.12 -5.43 10.63
CA TYR A 141 3.07 -5.63 11.64
C TYR A 141 3.05 -4.51 12.67
N ASN A 142 4.21 -4.15 13.21
CA ASN A 142 4.34 -3.11 14.24
C ASN A 142 3.92 -1.73 13.69
N MET A 143 4.35 -1.38 12.47
CA MET A 143 3.95 -0.13 11.80
C MET A 143 2.43 -0.07 11.56
N ILE A 144 1.85 -1.18 11.11
CA ILE A 144 0.40 -1.34 10.92
C ILE A 144 -0.31 -1.08 12.25
N VAL A 145 0.03 -1.79 13.32
CA VAL A 145 -0.59 -1.65 14.65
C VAL A 145 -0.45 -0.22 15.19
N ALA A 146 0.73 0.39 15.09
CA ALA A 146 0.95 1.77 15.54
C ALA A 146 0.04 2.77 14.81
N ARG A 147 -0.10 2.59 13.49
CA ARG A 147 -0.95 3.45 12.65
C ARG A 147 -2.45 3.32 12.95
N PHE A 148 -2.92 2.14 13.37
CA PHE A 148 -4.32 1.97 13.81
C PHE A 148 -4.60 2.67 15.13
N LYS A 149 -3.66 2.58 16.09
CA LYS A 149 -3.76 3.31 17.35
C LYS A 149 -3.85 4.82 17.10
N GLU A 150 -3.04 5.37 16.19
CA GLU A 150 -3.09 6.79 15.81
C GLU A 150 -4.44 7.20 15.18
N ARG A 151 -5.08 6.30 14.41
CA ARG A 151 -6.34 6.58 13.70
C ARG A 151 -7.61 6.23 14.48
N ASN A 152 -7.50 5.61 15.67
CA ASN A 152 -8.64 5.06 16.42
C ASN A 152 -9.56 4.16 15.55
N GLU A 153 -8.94 3.35 14.69
CA GLU A 153 -9.60 2.44 13.74
C GLU A 153 -9.28 0.97 14.08
N LEU A 154 -10.25 0.06 13.88
CA LEU A 154 -10.01 -1.38 13.94
C LEU A 154 -9.52 -1.88 12.58
N HIS A 155 -8.38 -2.58 12.54
CA HIS A 155 -7.88 -3.10 11.28
C HIS A 155 -8.76 -4.23 10.75
N LYS A 156 -9.24 -4.07 9.52
CA LYS A 156 -9.99 -5.11 8.81
C LYS A 156 -9.16 -6.31 8.32
N ASN A 157 -7.83 -6.26 8.28
CA ASN A 157 -7.00 -7.26 7.57
C ASN A 157 -5.98 -8.01 8.46
N LEU A 158 -5.84 -7.67 9.75
CA LEU A 158 -4.94 -8.41 10.65
C LEU A 158 -5.35 -9.89 10.83
N HIS A 159 -6.61 -10.22 10.57
CA HIS A 159 -7.09 -11.61 10.61
C HIS A 159 -6.46 -12.53 9.55
N GLU A 160 -5.79 -11.97 8.53
CA GLU A 160 -5.09 -12.75 7.49
C GLU A 160 -3.56 -12.78 7.73
N TRP A 161 -3.06 -12.25 8.84
CA TRP A 161 -1.62 -12.06 9.05
C TRP A 161 -0.82 -13.37 9.04
N ASP A 162 -1.30 -14.40 9.73
CA ASP A 162 -0.64 -15.72 9.75
C ASP A 162 -0.55 -16.31 8.34
N TYR A 163 -1.63 -16.18 7.56
CA TYR A 163 -1.64 -16.59 6.16
C TYR A 163 -0.61 -15.81 5.32
N LEU A 164 -0.47 -14.49 5.55
CA LEU A 164 0.52 -13.68 4.84
C LEU A 164 1.94 -14.08 5.21
N LEU A 165 2.22 -14.36 6.49
CA LEU A 165 3.53 -14.86 6.95
C LEU A 165 3.89 -16.20 6.29
N GLU A 166 2.97 -17.16 6.29
CA GLU A 166 3.21 -18.50 5.74
C GLU A 166 3.43 -18.48 4.22
N ASN A 167 2.68 -17.66 3.48
CA ASN A 167 2.63 -17.74 2.01
C ASN A 167 3.55 -16.74 1.32
N THR A 168 3.92 -15.62 1.97
CA THR A 168 4.70 -14.57 1.30
C THR A 168 6.15 -14.97 1.10
N PHE A 169 6.79 -15.64 2.06
CA PHE A 169 8.19 -16.06 1.92
C PHE A 169 8.41 -16.92 0.66
N SER A 170 7.64 -18.02 0.54
CA SER A 170 7.68 -18.87 -0.65
C SER A 170 7.26 -18.10 -1.91
N GLY A 171 6.36 -17.14 -1.78
CA GLY A 171 6.02 -16.18 -2.84
C GLY A 171 7.24 -15.39 -3.31
N ILE A 172 8.06 -14.84 -2.41
CA ILE A 172 9.24 -14.06 -2.76
C ILE A 172 10.26 -14.92 -3.49
N ILE A 173 10.60 -16.09 -2.94
CA ILE A 173 11.55 -17.03 -3.56
C ILE A 173 11.10 -17.42 -4.97
N ASN A 174 9.81 -17.67 -5.16
CA ASN A 174 9.24 -18.03 -6.47
C ASN A 174 8.96 -16.82 -7.39
N LYS A 175 9.50 -15.62 -7.07
CA LYS A 175 9.29 -14.38 -7.85
C LYS A 175 7.82 -14.05 -8.06
N LYS A 176 7.04 -14.39 -7.06
CA LYS A 176 5.59 -14.27 -7.00
C LYS A 176 5.18 -13.12 -6.07
N ALA A 177 5.89 -12.90 -4.98
CA ALA A 177 5.70 -11.74 -4.12
C ALA A 177 7.00 -10.94 -4.05
N SER A 178 6.92 -9.72 -3.53
CA SER A 178 8.10 -8.97 -3.11
C SER A 178 7.81 -8.16 -1.87
N LEU A 179 8.88 -7.81 -1.15
CA LEU A 179 8.86 -6.76 -0.15
C LEU A 179 9.69 -5.59 -0.67
N PHE A 180 9.06 -4.44 -0.85
CA PHE A 180 9.77 -3.18 -1.00
C PHE A 180 9.96 -2.57 0.39
N VAL A 181 11.18 -2.15 0.70
CA VAL A 181 11.54 -1.60 2.01
C VAL A 181 12.36 -0.33 1.82
N ILE A 182 11.95 0.73 2.53
CA ILE A 182 12.77 1.91 2.77
C ILE A 182 13.44 1.73 4.13
N TYR A 183 14.76 1.76 4.16
CA TYR A 183 15.55 1.71 5.38
C TYR A 183 16.11 3.09 5.72
N ASN A 184 16.25 3.35 7.02
CA ASN A 184 17.23 4.30 7.55
C ASN A 184 18.31 3.47 8.26
N LYS A 185 19.51 3.38 7.65
CA LYS A 185 20.53 2.38 8.02
C LYS A 185 19.95 0.97 8.00
N ASP A 186 19.86 0.33 9.16
CA ASP A 186 19.31 -1.02 9.31
C ASP A 186 17.85 -1.04 9.79
N GLU A 187 17.25 0.12 10.09
CA GLU A 187 15.85 0.23 10.56
C GLU A 187 14.89 0.36 9.36
N PRO A 188 13.95 -0.58 9.13
CA PRO A 188 12.87 -0.38 8.18
C PRO A 188 11.98 0.78 8.64
N ILE A 189 11.74 1.74 7.77
CA ILE A 189 10.87 2.91 8.04
C ILE A 189 9.61 2.94 7.18
N GLU A 190 9.60 2.23 6.05
CA GLU A 190 8.42 1.93 5.24
C GLU A 190 8.57 0.54 4.62
N ILE A 191 7.47 -0.21 4.58
CA ILE A 191 7.44 -1.54 4.00
C ILE A 191 6.15 -1.71 3.20
N SER A 192 6.31 -2.24 1.98
CA SER A 192 5.23 -2.57 1.05
C SER A 192 5.35 -4.02 0.60
N LEU A 193 4.31 -4.81 0.90
CA LEU A 193 4.09 -6.15 0.38
C LEU A 193 3.40 -6.07 -0.98
N ASN A 194 4.04 -6.64 -1.99
CA ASN A 194 3.56 -6.67 -3.36
C ASN A 194 3.36 -8.09 -3.89
N TYR A 195 2.49 -8.19 -4.89
CA TYR A 195 2.34 -9.40 -5.71
C TYR A 195 2.60 -9.09 -7.18
N HIS A 196 3.07 -10.09 -7.91
CA HIS A 196 3.45 -9.95 -9.31
C HIS A 196 2.51 -10.70 -10.24
N PHE A 197 2.23 -10.19 -11.43
CA PHE A 197 1.61 -10.97 -12.48
C PHE A 197 2.13 -10.49 -13.82
N ASP A 198 2.98 -11.28 -14.45
CA ASP A 198 3.69 -10.89 -15.67
C ASP A 198 4.26 -9.46 -15.49
N LYS A 199 3.82 -8.47 -16.28
CA LYS A 199 4.31 -7.08 -16.21
C LYS A 199 3.49 -6.16 -15.31
N VAL A 200 2.79 -6.73 -14.33
CA VAL A 200 1.96 -6.02 -13.35
C VAL A 200 2.50 -6.21 -11.94
N LEU A 201 2.76 -5.09 -11.24
CA LEU A 201 3.08 -5.05 -9.82
C LEU A 201 1.84 -4.61 -9.05
N PHE A 202 1.38 -5.44 -8.12
CA PHE A 202 0.21 -5.18 -7.29
C PHE A 202 0.64 -4.77 -5.88
N SER A 203 0.42 -3.52 -5.50
CA SER A 203 0.56 -3.06 -4.10
C SER A 203 -0.60 -3.61 -3.28
N TYR A 204 -0.28 -4.51 -2.34
CA TYR A 204 -1.29 -5.20 -1.55
C TYR A 204 -1.44 -4.63 -0.14
N LEU A 205 -0.33 -4.47 0.56
CA LEU A 205 -0.31 -3.98 1.94
C LEU A 205 0.96 -3.17 2.17
N SER A 206 0.81 -1.92 2.60
CA SER A 206 1.95 -1.11 3.03
C SER A 206 1.67 -0.35 4.31
N SER A 207 2.73 -0.08 5.05
CA SER A 207 2.71 0.81 6.21
C SER A 207 4.08 1.43 6.43
N TYR A 208 4.14 2.42 7.32
CA TYR A 208 5.35 3.16 7.61
C TYR A 208 5.45 3.52 9.09
N ASN A 209 6.65 3.82 9.54
CA ASN A 209 6.92 4.31 10.88
C ASN A 209 6.36 5.75 11.03
N ILE A 210 5.36 5.91 11.90
CA ILE A 210 4.62 7.17 12.10
C ILE A 210 5.50 8.36 12.53
N ASP A 211 6.67 8.09 13.10
CA ASP A 211 7.64 9.13 13.46
C ASP A 211 8.20 9.85 12.22
N TYR A 212 8.13 9.22 11.05
CA TYR A 212 8.57 9.79 9.76
C TYR A 212 7.42 10.40 8.96
N SER A 213 6.22 10.53 9.53
CA SER A 213 5.01 10.99 8.84
C SER A 213 5.19 12.30 8.04
N LYS A 214 6.01 13.24 8.52
CA LYS A 214 6.27 14.52 7.83
C LYS A 214 7.08 14.38 6.53
N PHE A 215 7.85 13.29 6.37
CA PHE A 215 8.62 13.00 5.16
C PHE A 215 7.77 12.43 4.01
N GLY A 216 6.49 12.12 4.26
CA GLY A 216 5.59 11.66 3.20
C GLY A 216 5.99 10.30 2.62
N LEU A 217 6.40 9.35 3.47
CA LEU A 217 6.93 8.04 3.05
C LEU A 217 6.04 7.31 2.04
N GLY A 218 4.71 7.37 2.15
CA GLY A 218 3.81 6.77 1.15
C GLY A 218 3.91 7.38 -0.26
N HIS A 219 4.37 8.64 -0.42
CA HIS A 219 4.68 9.20 -1.74
C HIS A 219 6.04 8.73 -2.25
N ILE A 220 7.01 8.55 -1.36
CA ILE A 220 8.34 8.02 -1.70
C ILE A 220 8.22 6.55 -2.13
N GLU A 221 7.42 5.76 -1.40
CA GLU A 221 7.03 4.38 -1.76
C GLU A 221 6.54 4.33 -3.21
N ILE A 222 5.55 5.15 -3.56
CA ILE A 222 4.98 5.13 -4.91
C ILE A 222 6.00 5.55 -5.96
N TYR A 223 6.77 6.60 -5.68
CA TYR A 223 7.82 7.09 -6.59
C TYR A 223 8.86 5.99 -6.88
N LYS A 224 9.42 5.39 -5.83
CA LYS A 224 10.51 4.40 -5.94
C LYS A 224 10.02 3.05 -6.49
N GLN A 225 8.80 2.63 -6.18
CA GLN A 225 8.23 1.44 -6.81
C GLN A 225 7.87 1.67 -8.29
N THR A 226 7.44 2.88 -8.66
CA THR A 226 7.25 3.25 -10.08
C THR A 226 8.58 3.26 -10.82
N GLU A 227 9.63 3.80 -10.21
CA GLU A 227 11.01 3.75 -10.72
C GLU A 227 11.48 2.30 -10.90
N TRP A 228 11.27 1.44 -9.91
CA TRP A 228 11.59 0.02 -10.02
C TRP A 228 10.82 -0.67 -11.16
N CYS A 229 9.52 -0.37 -11.30
CA CYS A 229 8.70 -0.91 -12.40
C CYS A 229 9.25 -0.52 -13.77
N ALA A 230 9.58 0.76 -13.96
CA ALA A 230 10.15 1.30 -15.19
C ALA A 230 11.46 0.58 -15.55
N ILE A 231 12.38 0.46 -14.59
CA ILE A 231 13.69 -0.20 -14.79
C ILE A 231 13.54 -1.69 -15.13
N ASN A 232 12.55 -2.37 -14.54
CA ASN A 232 12.39 -3.83 -14.67
C ASN A 232 11.36 -4.23 -15.75
N GLY A 233 10.93 -3.30 -16.60
CA GLY A 233 10.03 -3.59 -17.73
C GLY A 233 8.59 -3.96 -17.33
N TYR A 234 8.16 -3.56 -16.14
CA TYR A 234 6.75 -3.62 -15.72
C TYR A 234 5.99 -2.46 -16.37
N ILE A 235 4.77 -2.74 -16.82
CA ILE A 235 3.94 -1.73 -17.49
C ILE A 235 2.85 -1.17 -16.57
N LEU A 236 2.55 -1.84 -15.45
CA LEU A 236 1.46 -1.44 -14.57
C LEU A 236 1.88 -1.56 -13.11
N PHE A 237 1.81 -0.45 -12.37
CA PHE A 237 1.83 -0.45 -10.92
C PHE A 237 0.42 -0.21 -10.40
N GLU A 238 -0.20 -1.27 -9.88
CA GLU A 238 -1.59 -1.32 -9.49
C GLU A 238 -1.74 -1.09 -7.99
N MET A 239 -2.54 -0.09 -7.64
CA MET A 239 -2.73 0.37 -6.26
C MET A 239 -4.05 -0.16 -5.67
N GLY A 240 -4.86 -0.88 -6.44
CA GLY A 240 -6.04 -1.59 -5.96
C GLY A 240 -7.27 -0.70 -5.74
N VAL A 241 -8.23 -1.23 -4.98
CA VAL A 241 -9.56 -0.62 -4.81
C VAL A 241 -9.51 0.65 -3.95
N GLY A 242 -10.36 1.61 -4.30
CA GLY A 242 -10.72 2.75 -3.45
C GLY A 242 -9.96 4.02 -3.79
N GLY A 243 -10.70 5.12 -3.96
CA GLY A 243 -10.16 6.39 -4.44
C GLY A 243 -9.65 7.29 -3.33
N MET A 244 -8.68 6.82 -2.53
CA MET A 244 -7.94 7.69 -1.62
C MET A 244 -7.21 8.78 -2.43
N ASP A 245 -7.07 9.97 -1.85
CA ASP A 245 -6.56 11.15 -2.57
C ASP A 245 -5.22 10.90 -3.25
N TYR A 246 -4.31 10.18 -2.59
CA TYR A 246 -3.01 9.88 -3.17
C TYR A 246 -3.12 8.96 -4.40
N LYS A 247 -3.97 7.92 -4.37
CA LYS A 247 -4.20 7.01 -5.51
C LYS A 247 -4.73 7.78 -6.71
N ARG A 248 -5.70 8.67 -6.47
CA ARG A 248 -6.26 9.56 -7.52
C ARG A 248 -5.22 10.49 -8.13
N ARG A 249 -4.29 11.01 -7.32
CA ARG A 249 -3.24 11.91 -7.79
C ARG A 249 -2.21 11.17 -8.64
N TRP A 250 -1.80 9.98 -8.22
CA TRP A 250 -0.74 9.23 -8.88
C TRP A 250 -1.19 8.46 -10.11
N SER A 251 -2.45 8.01 -10.15
CA SER A 251 -2.94 7.16 -11.23
C SER A 251 -3.23 7.95 -12.52
N ASN A 252 -2.76 7.41 -13.63
CA ASN A 252 -3.16 7.81 -14.99
C ASN A 252 -4.11 6.79 -15.63
N ASN A 253 -4.30 5.62 -15.01
CA ASN A 253 -5.27 4.60 -15.40
C ASN A 253 -6.25 4.34 -14.25
N ILE A 254 -7.47 4.88 -14.40
CA ILE A 254 -8.59 4.73 -13.47
C ILE A 254 -9.67 3.93 -14.17
N TYR A 255 -10.07 2.81 -13.58
CA TYR A 255 -10.91 1.82 -14.25
C TYR A 255 -11.95 1.24 -13.30
N ARG A 256 -12.98 0.59 -13.84
CA ARG A 256 -13.98 -0.10 -13.01
C ARG A 256 -13.61 -1.55 -12.81
N TYR A 257 -14.05 -2.10 -11.68
CA TYR A 257 -14.02 -3.54 -11.51
C TYR A 257 -15.27 -4.20 -12.08
N ASN A 258 -15.13 -5.48 -12.42
CA ASN A 258 -16.18 -6.35 -12.92
C ASN A 258 -16.28 -7.59 -12.04
N HIS A 259 -17.52 -8.08 -11.90
CA HIS A 259 -17.83 -9.39 -11.35
C HIS A 259 -18.10 -10.35 -12.50
N TYR A 260 -17.23 -11.35 -12.68
CA TYR A 260 -17.36 -12.42 -13.66
C TYR A 260 -18.08 -13.62 -13.03
N VAL A 261 -19.18 -14.06 -13.64
CA VAL A 261 -19.90 -15.28 -13.27
C VAL A 261 -19.79 -16.27 -14.42
N VAL A 262 -19.04 -17.35 -14.22
CA VAL A 262 -18.81 -18.39 -15.25
C VAL A 262 -19.67 -19.60 -14.95
N TYR A 263 -20.41 -20.09 -15.94
CA TYR A 263 -21.38 -21.18 -15.81
C TYR A 263 -21.55 -21.94 -17.12
N ASN A 264 -21.90 -23.22 -17.05
CA ASN A 264 -22.20 -24.03 -18.25
C ASN A 264 -23.69 -23.95 -18.62
N LYS A 265 -24.58 -24.24 -17.65
CA LYS A 265 -26.04 -24.26 -17.83
C LYS A 265 -26.74 -23.18 -17.02
N GLN A 266 -27.81 -22.60 -17.58
CA GLN A 266 -28.68 -21.72 -16.80
C GLN A 266 -29.40 -22.53 -15.72
N SER A 267 -29.44 -21.99 -14.50
CA SER A 267 -30.17 -22.59 -13.38
C SER A 267 -30.82 -21.50 -12.53
N PHE A 268 -31.82 -21.87 -11.74
CA PHE A 268 -32.44 -20.94 -10.77
C PHE A 268 -31.39 -20.36 -9.80
N LYS A 269 -30.45 -21.19 -9.34
CA LYS A 269 -29.32 -20.78 -8.49
C LYS A 269 -28.46 -19.70 -9.15
N LEU A 270 -28.18 -19.84 -10.46
CA LEU A 270 -27.45 -18.84 -11.23
C LEU A 270 -28.21 -17.51 -11.31
N ARG A 271 -29.51 -17.55 -11.64
CA ARG A 271 -30.35 -16.34 -11.73
C ARG A 271 -30.36 -15.59 -10.41
N LEU A 272 -30.60 -16.31 -9.29
CA LEU A 272 -30.59 -15.71 -7.95
C LEU A 272 -29.24 -15.07 -7.60
N LEU A 273 -28.13 -15.72 -7.95
CA LEU A 273 -26.79 -15.17 -7.74
C LEU A 273 -26.58 -13.88 -8.53
N ILE A 274 -26.92 -13.88 -9.82
CA ILE A 274 -26.80 -12.71 -10.70
C ILE A 274 -27.64 -11.55 -10.15
N THR A 275 -28.92 -11.79 -9.83
CA THR A 275 -29.81 -10.77 -9.26
C THR A 275 -29.25 -10.22 -7.95
N LYS A 276 -28.73 -11.09 -7.07
CA LYS A 276 -28.10 -10.67 -5.81
C LYS A 276 -26.89 -9.76 -6.03
N ILE A 277 -26.03 -10.09 -7.01
CA ILE A 277 -24.86 -9.26 -7.34
C ILE A 277 -25.32 -7.91 -7.91
N GLN A 278 -26.23 -7.91 -8.88
CA GLN A 278 -26.76 -6.69 -9.49
C GLN A 278 -27.43 -5.78 -8.46
N LEU A 279 -28.27 -6.33 -7.58
CA LEU A 279 -28.91 -5.57 -6.51
C LEU A 279 -27.87 -4.97 -5.56
N LYS A 280 -26.83 -5.74 -5.20
CA LYS A 280 -25.75 -5.24 -4.34
C LYS A 280 -25.01 -4.06 -4.98
N GLU A 281 -24.64 -4.17 -6.25
CA GLU A 281 -23.95 -3.09 -6.96
C GLU A 281 -24.89 -1.88 -7.19
N TYR A 282 -26.17 -2.11 -7.46
CA TYR A 282 -27.18 -1.05 -7.51
C TYR A 282 -27.27 -0.28 -6.16
N LEU A 283 -27.35 -0.98 -5.02
CA LEU A 283 -27.39 -0.33 -3.71
C LEU A 283 -26.13 0.47 -3.40
N LYS A 284 -24.95 -0.03 -3.80
CA LYS A 284 -23.69 0.74 -3.71
C LYS A 284 -23.72 1.99 -4.59
N SER A 285 -24.27 1.90 -5.81
CA SER A 285 -24.39 3.05 -6.71
C SER A 285 -25.24 4.18 -6.11
N LYS A 286 -26.19 3.82 -5.23
CA LYS A 286 -27.04 4.74 -4.46
C LYS A 286 -26.40 5.19 -3.13
N LYS A 287 -25.13 4.83 -2.88
CA LYS A 287 -24.37 5.17 -1.67
C LYS A 287 -25.03 4.76 -0.36
N VAL A 288 -25.91 3.74 -0.39
CA VAL A 288 -26.60 3.23 0.81
C VAL A 288 -25.59 2.72 1.84
N ASN A 289 -24.46 2.19 1.37
CA ASN A 289 -23.33 1.77 2.20
C ASN A 289 -22.63 2.91 2.97
N GLU A 290 -22.83 4.16 2.59
CA GLU A 290 -22.26 5.34 3.27
C GLU A 290 -23.20 5.89 4.36
N VAL A 291 -24.46 5.48 4.39
CA VAL A 291 -25.45 5.97 5.37
C VAL A 291 -25.12 5.49 6.78
N TYR A 292 -24.83 4.20 6.94
CA TYR A 292 -24.55 3.60 8.25
C TYR A 292 -23.31 4.19 8.96
N PRO A 293 -22.14 4.35 8.30
CA PRO A 293 -20.98 5.00 8.93
C PRO A 293 -21.25 6.44 9.38
N LYS A 294 -22.04 7.21 8.63
CA LYS A 294 -22.40 8.60 8.97
C LYS A 294 -23.25 8.66 10.25
N ILE A 295 -24.22 7.76 10.37
CA ILE A 295 -25.05 7.62 11.58
C ILE A 295 -24.17 7.22 12.77
N LYS A 296 -23.30 6.21 12.60
CA LYS A 296 -22.40 5.78 13.68
C LYS A 296 -21.43 6.87 14.12
N ALA A 297 -20.90 7.67 13.19
CA ALA A 297 -20.02 8.80 13.50
C ALA A 297 -20.75 9.88 14.31
N PHE A 298 -22.02 10.15 14.01
CA PHE A 298 -22.84 11.11 14.76
C PHE A 298 -23.05 10.71 16.23
N PHE A 299 -23.02 9.41 16.54
CA PHE A 299 -23.17 8.89 17.91
C PHE A 299 -21.84 8.61 18.63
N LYS A 300 -20.69 8.79 17.97
CA LYS A 300 -19.39 8.58 18.61
C LYS A 300 -19.01 9.87 19.36
N LYS A 301 -19.07 9.87 20.69
CA LYS A 301 -18.40 10.89 21.50
C LYS A 301 -16.90 10.76 21.28
N GLU A 302 -16.25 11.84 20.85
CA GLU A 302 -14.79 11.91 20.81
C GLU A 302 -14.30 12.24 22.22
N ASP A 303 -13.71 11.26 22.90
CA ASP A 303 -12.79 11.55 24.01
C ASP A 303 -11.46 11.98 23.40
N ILE A 304 -11.23 13.28 23.33
CA ILE A 304 -9.93 13.84 23.00
C ILE A 304 -9.24 14.16 24.32
N GLN A 305 -8.56 13.17 24.91
CA GLN A 305 -7.47 13.48 25.82
C GLN A 305 -6.28 13.95 24.97
N GLN A 306 -6.17 15.25 24.78
CA GLN A 306 -4.96 15.87 24.24
C GLN A 306 -4.04 16.23 25.41
N ASN A 307 -3.02 15.39 25.65
CA ASN A 307 -1.82 15.85 26.34
C ASN A 307 -1.23 16.97 25.47
N SER A 308 -1.28 18.21 25.95
CA SER A 308 -0.82 19.36 25.20
C SER A 308 0.71 19.39 25.23
N ILE A 309 1.34 19.30 24.05
CA ILE A 309 2.79 19.42 23.89
C ILE A 309 3.07 20.84 23.40
N PHE A 310 3.93 21.57 24.11
CA PHE A 310 4.43 22.87 23.66
C PHE A 310 5.69 22.68 22.81
N ILE A 311 5.69 23.26 21.61
CA ILE A 311 6.83 23.22 20.68
C ILE A 311 7.16 24.66 20.28
N SER A 312 8.39 25.10 20.52
CA SER A 312 8.83 26.45 20.14
C SER A 312 9.02 26.58 18.63
N LYS A 313 9.09 27.83 18.14
CA LYS A 313 9.62 28.10 16.80
C LYS A 313 11.09 27.67 16.72
N ILE A 314 11.51 27.29 15.52
CA ILE A 314 12.93 27.04 15.21
C ILE A 314 13.65 28.37 15.25
N THR A 315 14.78 28.41 15.95
CA THR A 315 15.51 29.64 16.29
C THR A 315 17.00 29.46 15.96
N PRO A 316 17.72 30.50 15.53
CA PRO A 316 19.17 30.42 15.30
C PRO A 316 19.94 30.00 16.55
N ILE A 317 20.98 29.20 16.36
CA ILE A 317 21.81 28.65 17.43
C ILE A 317 22.52 29.71 18.26
N SER A 318 22.73 30.92 17.71
CA SER A 318 23.32 32.06 18.44
C SER A 318 22.51 32.48 19.66
N LEU A 319 21.21 32.16 19.70
CA LEU A 319 20.31 32.46 20.82
C LEU A 319 20.22 31.30 21.83
N LEU A 320 20.94 30.21 21.60
CA LEU A 320 20.90 29.02 22.46
C LEU A 320 21.76 29.25 23.71
N LYS A 321 21.14 29.10 24.88
CA LYS A 321 21.83 28.99 26.18
C LYS A 321 21.65 27.57 26.69
N THR A 322 22.74 26.83 26.89
CA THR A 322 22.72 25.41 27.33
C THR A 322 23.23 25.19 28.74
N ASN A 323 23.52 26.24 29.52
CA ASN A 323 24.19 26.11 30.81
C ASN A 323 23.44 25.20 31.80
N ASP A 324 22.11 25.14 31.71
CA ASP A 324 21.25 24.33 32.59
C ASP A 324 20.70 23.07 31.89
N TYR A 325 21.37 22.60 30.83
CA TYR A 325 20.90 21.50 30.00
C TYR A 325 21.96 20.40 29.89
N GLU A 326 21.55 19.16 30.15
CA GLU A 326 22.38 17.97 30.01
C GLU A 326 22.16 17.34 28.63
N LYS A 327 23.25 16.91 27.97
CA LYS A 327 23.15 16.17 26.71
C LYS A 327 22.65 14.76 26.99
N ILE A 328 21.66 14.31 26.23
CA ILE A 328 21.08 12.95 26.36
C ILE A 328 21.26 12.15 25.08
N GLU A 329 21.41 10.84 25.21
CA GLU A 329 21.50 9.89 24.10
C GLU A 329 20.17 9.19 23.82
N ASP A 330 19.46 8.71 24.85
CA ASP A 330 18.13 8.15 24.67
C ASP A 330 17.10 9.25 24.37
N ASN A 331 16.60 9.23 23.14
CA ASN A 331 15.63 10.18 22.63
C ASN A 331 14.47 9.47 21.91
N SER A 332 14.23 8.21 22.23
CA SER A 332 13.20 7.36 21.61
C SER A 332 11.82 8.04 21.56
N HIS A 333 11.38 8.64 22.66
CA HIS A 333 10.11 9.37 22.78
C HIS A 333 10.07 10.70 22.00
N LEU A 334 11.21 11.20 21.51
CA LEU A 334 11.33 12.43 20.73
C LEU A 334 11.44 12.19 19.22
N LYS A 335 11.53 10.93 18.75
CA LYS A 335 11.78 10.59 17.33
C LYS A 335 10.90 11.40 16.37
N LYS A 336 9.57 11.44 16.58
CA LYS A 336 8.65 12.24 15.76
C LYS A 336 9.01 13.73 15.71
N HIS A 337 9.42 14.31 16.84
CA HIS A 337 9.78 15.72 16.92
C HIS A 337 11.14 16.01 16.29
N ILE A 338 12.12 15.12 16.47
CA ILE A 338 13.43 15.18 15.81
C ILE A 338 13.24 15.12 14.29
N ASN A 339 12.46 14.17 13.81
CA ASN A 339 12.13 14.04 12.40
C ASN A 339 11.42 15.29 11.86
N ASN A 340 10.53 15.89 12.66
CA ASN A 340 9.86 17.13 12.29
C ASN A 340 10.82 18.33 12.18
N PHE A 341 11.81 18.39 13.06
CA PHE A 341 12.89 19.38 13.05
C PHE A 341 13.76 19.19 11.81
N LEU A 342 14.30 17.97 11.61
CA LEU A 342 15.11 17.58 10.44
C LEU A 342 14.43 17.92 9.13
N TYR A 343 13.15 17.57 8.98
CA TYR A 343 12.39 17.89 7.78
C TYR A 343 12.36 19.39 7.50
N THR A 344 12.32 20.25 8.52
CA THR A 344 12.29 21.71 8.30
C THR A 344 13.69 22.25 8.00
N THR A 345 14.69 21.87 8.80
CA THR A 345 16.04 22.44 8.82
C THR A 345 17.01 21.79 7.82
N LYS A 346 16.64 20.67 7.18
CA LYS A 346 17.51 19.91 6.25
C LYS A 346 18.81 19.41 6.88
N ASN A 347 18.87 19.34 8.21
CA ASN A 347 20.03 18.79 8.89
C ASN A 347 20.09 17.27 8.67
N HIS A 348 21.28 16.69 8.72
CA HIS A 348 21.42 15.25 8.78
C HIS A 348 21.21 14.77 10.22
N ILE A 349 20.66 13.57 10.42
CA ILE A 349 20.43 13.02 11.77
C ILE A 349 21.71 12.96 12.62
N ASN A 350 22.85 12.69 11.98
CA ASN A 350 24.16 12.65 12.66
C ASN A 350 24.63 14.03 13.17
N ASP A 351 24.02 15.12 12.71
CA ASP A 351 24.31 16.49 13.18
C ASP A 351 23.46 16.90 14.39
N ILE A 352 22.51 16.05 14.81
CA ILE A 352 21.57 16.38 15.87
C ILE A 352 22.15 16.05 17.24
N CYS A 353 22.04 17.03 18.14
CA CYS A 353 22.27 16.83 19.57
C CYS A 353 20.99 17.12 20.34
N ILE A 354 20.68 16.28 21.33
CA ILE A 354 19.54 16.47 22.21
C ILE A 354 20.05 16.87 23.58
N TYR A 355 19.40 17.89 24.15
CA TYR A 355 19.64 18.30 25.53
C TYR A 355 18.34 18.32 26.32
N LYS A 356 18.42 18.11 27.63
CA LYS A 356 17.28 18.05 28.54
C LYS A 356 17.54 18.90 29.79
N ASN A 357 16.49 19.51 30.31
CA ASN A 357 16.42 19.97 31.70
C ASN A 357 15.10 19.48 32.34
N GLU A 358 14.79 19.92 33.56
CA GLU A 358 13.60 19.45 34.31
C GLU A 358 12.27 19.59 33.55
N HIS A 359 12.16 20.54 32.62
CA HIS A 359 10.90 20.89 31.98
C HIS A 359 10.93 20.89 30.45
N TYR A 360 12.12 20.87 29.84
CA TYR A 360 12.30 21.09 28.41
C TYR A 360 13.32 20.15 27.80
N TYR A 361 13.07 19.82 26.54
CA TYR A 361 14.04 19.24 25.63
C TYR A 361 14.47 20.27 24.60
N ILE A 362 15.72 20.20 24.16
CA ILE A 362 16.27 20.97 23.06
C ILE A 362 16.74 20.02 21.99
N ILE A 363 16.22 20.19 20.78
CA ILE A 363 16.76 19.59 19.56
C ILE A 363 17.68 20.64 18.95
N LYS A 364 18.98 20.36 18.89
CA LYS A 364 20.00 21.25 18.33
C LYS A 364 20.54 20.65 17.04
N GLY A 365 20.53 21.44 15.96
CA GLY A 365 21.22 21.14 14.71
C GLY A 365 22.48 21.99 14.53
N LYS A 366 22.94 22.12 13.27
CA LYS A 366 24.13 22.91 12.90
C LYS A 366 23.97 24.41 13.14
N GLU A 367 22.85 24.97 12.67
CA GLU A 367 22.62 26.43 12.67
C GLU A 367 21.40 26.84 13.51
N GLU A 368 20.58 25.88 13.91
CA GLU A 368 19.24 26.11 14.44
C GLU A 368 18.94 25.16 15.61
N PHE A 369 18.01 25.55 16.47
CA PHE A 369 17.49 24.69 17.53
C PHE A 369 15.98 24.86 17.74
N GLN A 370 15.37 23.90 18.44
CA GLN A 370 13.96 23.91 18.80
C GLN A 370 13.76 23.38 20.23
N LYS A 371 12.89 24.03 21.02
CA LYS A 371 12.53 23.59 22.37
C LYS A 371 11.20 22.85 22.38
N ILE A 372 11.09 21.82 23.22
CA ILE A 372 9.88 21.01 23.41
C ILE A 372 9.61 20.90 24.91
N LYS A 373 8.34 21.02 25.30
CA LYS A 373 7.86 20.75 26.65
C LYS A 373 6.63 19.84 26.58
N PHE A 374 6.68 18.74 27.32
CA PHE A 374 5.52 17.89 27.55
C PHE A 374 4.78 18.43 28.78
N ASN A 375 3.49 18.70 28.67
CA ASN A 375 2.68 18.98 29.85
C ASN A 375 2.45 17.66 30.59
N GLN A 376 2.77 17.64 31.89
CA GLN A 376 2.53 16.52 32.80
C GLN A 376 1.03 16.36 33.08
#